data_AF-A0AAW7FCG8-F1
#
_entry.id   AF-A0AAW7FCG8-F1
#
_cell.length_a   1.000
_cell.length_b   1.000
_cell.length_c   1.000
_cell.angle_alpha   90.00
_cell.angle_beta   90.00
_cell.angle_gamma   90.00
#
_symmetry.space_group_name_H-M   'P 1'
#
loop_
_entity.id
_entity.type
_entity.pdbx_description
1 polymer ?
#
loop_
_entity_poly.entity_id
_entity_poly.type
_entity_poly.pdbx_seq_one_letter_code
_entity_poly.pdbx_strand_id
1 'polypeptide(L)'
;MAGWWMPKGQLKILREMSAGTTLWRDNKGRFFIGTDKVNCTVSAKALFNKSLIMPDHRVVNGMDTMRITPTGQNEMGYNRHQIL
;
A
#
# COMPACT_ATOMS: atom_id res chain seq x y z
N MET A 1 18.76 11.34 -9.63
CA MET A 1 17.67 12.34 -9.60
C MET A 1 16.42 11.66 -10.14
N ALA A 2 15.55 11.12 -9.29
CA ALA A 2 14.46 10.27 -9.75
C ALA A 2 13.22 10.41 -8.88
N GLY A 3 12.06 10.61 -9.52
CA GLY A 3 10.81 10.04 -9.01
C GLY A 3 9.85 10.92 -8.20
N TRP A 4 9.88 12.25 -8.28
CA TRP A 4 9.00 13.16 -7.52
C TRP A 4 7.48 13.01 -7.76
N TRP A 5 7.04 12.02 -8.54
CA TRP A 5 5.63 11.81 -8.87
C TRP A 5 5.21 10.36 -8.67
N MET A 6 4.58 10.08 -7.54
CA MET A 6 3.85 8.83 -7.31
C MET A 6 2.43 8.92 -7.92
N PRO A 7 1.93 7.88 -8.60
CA PRO A 7 0.54 7.83 -9.04
C PRO A 7 -0.45 7.95 -7.87
N LYS A 8 -1.52 8.74 -8.04
CA LYS A 8 -2.54 8.99 -7.00
C LYS A 8 -3.08 7.72 -6.35
N GLY A 9 -3.32 6.66 -7.12
CA GLY A 9 -3.82 5.38 -6.59
C GLY A 9 -2.82 4.69 -5.64
N GLN A 10 -1.52 4.81 -5.89
CA GLN A 10 -0.47 4.29 -5.00
C GLN A 10 -0.39 5.14 -3.72
N LEU A 11 -0.43 6.47 -3.89
CA LEU A 11 -0.37 7.41 -2.76
C LEU A 11 -1.60 7.29 -1.85
N LYS A 12 -2.78 7.06 -2.42
CA LYS A 12 -4.02 6.83 -1.66
C LYS A 12 -3.90 5.63 -0.73
N ILE A 13 -3.38 4.52 -1.23
CA ILE A 13 -3.16 3.30 -0.42
C ILE A 13 -2.20 3.58 0.73
N LEU A 14 -1.06 4.23 0.47
CA LEU A 14 -0.10 4.57 1.51
C LEU A 14 -0.69 5.48 2.58
N ARG A 15 -1.48 6.48 2.19
CA ARG A 15 -2.16 7.39 3.14
C ARG A 15 -3.22 6.68 3.97
N GLU A 16 -4.04 5.83 3.35
CA GLU A 16 -5.03 5.03 4.09
C GLU A 16 -4.35 4.08 5.06
N MET A 17 -3.28 3.39 4.64
CA MET A 17 -2.48 2.55 5.53
C MET A 17 -1.86 3.34 6.69
N SER A 18 -1.36 4.55 6.43
CA SER A 18 -0.81 5.42 7.47
C SER A 18 -1.88 5.96 8.43
N ALA A 19 -3.14 6.02 8.00
CA ALA A 19 -4.28 6.39 8.83
C ALA A 19 -4.79 5.22 9.70
N GLY A 20 -4.21 4.02 9.55
CA GLY A 20 -4.58 2.82 10.30
C GLY A 20 -5.40 1.79 9.51
N THR A 21 -5.67 2.04 8.23
CA THR A 21 -6.42 1.10 7.38
C THR A 21 -5.54 -0.10 7.00
N THR A 22 -6.01 -1.31 7.28
CA THR A 22 -5.27 -2.52 6.93
C THR A 22 -5.33 -2.79 5.43
N LEU A 23 -4.18 -3.08 4.82
CA LEU A 23 -4.08 -3.61 3.47
C LEU A 23 -3.91 -5.14 3.54
N TRP A 24 -4.76 -5.85 2.84
CA TRP A 24 -4.82 -7.31 2.80
C TRP A 24 -4.31 -7.84 1.46
N ARG A 25 -3.69 -9.01 1.50
CA ARG A 25 -3.29 -9.77 0.32
C ARG A 25 -3.85 -11.19 0.41
N ASP A 26 -4.49 -11.65 -0.65
CA ASP A 26 -4.94 -13.05 -0.76
C ASP A 26 -3.84 -13.98 -1.29
N ASN A 27 -4.09 -15.29 -1.20
CA ASN A 27 -3.18 -16.31 -1.73
C ASN A 27 -3.03 -16.28 -3.27
N LYS A 28 -3.91 -15.57 -3.99
CA LYS A 28 -3.85 -15.35 -5.45
C LYS A 28 -3.08 -14.07 -5.81
N GLY A 29 -2.55 -13.34 -4.84
CA GLY A 29 -1.81 -12.10 -5.03
C GLY A 29 -2.68 -10.88 -5.37
N ARG A 30 -3.97 -10.91 -5.05
CA ARG A 30 -4.87 -9.76 -5.10
C ARG A 30 -4.76 -8.97 -3.81
N PHE A 31 -4.98 -7.66 -3.91
CA PHE A 31 -4.88 -6.75 -2.78
C PHE A 31 -6.20 -6.02 -2.54
N PHE A 32 -6.54 -5.89 -1.26
CA PHE A 32 -7.77 -5.27 -0.80
C PHE A 32 -7.47 -4.33 0.36
N ILE A 33 -8.05 -3.13 0.36
CA ILE A 33 -7.83 -2.16 1.43
C ILE A 33 -9.08 -1.99 2.29
N GLY A 34 -8.86 -1.87 3.60
CA GLY A 34 -9.90 -1.61 4.59
C GLY A 34 -10.81 -2.79 4.90
N THR A 35 -11.84 -2.51 5.68
CA THR A 35 -12.87 -3.47 6.10
C THR A 35 -13.81 -3.84 4.96
N ASP A 36 -14.08 -2.89 4.06
CA ASP A 36 -14.94 -3.10 2.88
C ASP A 36 -14.25 -3.89 1.76
N LYS A 37 -12.98 -4.26 1.96
CA LYS A 37 -12.15 -5.02 1.02
C LYS A 37 -12.19 -4.43 -0.40
N VAL A 38 -11.97 -3.12 -0.51
CA VAL A 38 -11.96 -2.45 -1.81
C VAL A 38 -10.76 -2.96 -2.62
N ASN A 39 -11.02 -3.47 -3.82
CA ASN A 39 -9.96 -4.00 -4.69
C ASN A 39 -9.02 -2.87 -5.13
N CYS A 40 -7.74 -3.02 -4.80
CA CYS A 40 -6.69 -2.06 -5.13
C CYS A 40 -5.45 -2.75 -5.74
N THR A 41 -5.66 -3.95 -6.31
CA THR A 41 -4.60 -4.86 -6.76
C THR A 41 -3.53 -4.22 -7.64
N VAL A 42 -3.91 -3.43 -8.65
CA VAL A 42 -2.94 -2.84 -9.59
C VAL A 42 -1.97 -1.89 -8.87
N SER A 43 -2.51 -0.96 -8.07
CA SER A 43 -1.71 0.02 -7.34
C SER A 43 -0.90 -0.62 -6.21
N ALA A 44 -1.51 -1.53 -5.44
CA ALA A 44 -0.82 -2.24 -4.36
C ALA A 44 0.30 -3.15 -4.88
N LYS A 45 0.08 -3.85 -6.00
CA LYS A 45 1.12 -4.67 -6.63
C LYS A 45 2.29 -3.83 -7.11
N ALA A 46 2.03 -2.63 -7.63
CA ALA A 46 3.10 -1.70 -7.99
C ALA A 46 3.89 -1.21 -6.77
N LEU A 47 3.22 -0.89 -5.66
CA LEU A 47 3.88 -0.56 -4.38
C LEU A 47 4.73 -1.72 -3.86
N PHE A 48 4.19 -2.94 -3.94
CA PHE A 48 4.85 -4.16 -3.50
C PHE A 48 6.11 -4.44 -4.33
N ASN A 49 6.02 -4.37 -5.66
CA ASN A 49 7.17 -4.54 -6.55
C ASN A 49 8.26 -3.49 -6.33
N LYS A 50 7.89 -2.28 -5.88
CA LYS A 50 8.82 -1.21 -5.51
C LYS A 50 9.34 -1.32 -4.07
N SER A 51 8.97 -2.36 -3.33
CA SER A 51 9.34 -2.55 -1.92
C SER A 51 8.90 -1.40 -1.00
N LEU A 52 7.80 -0.70 -1.36
CA LEU A 52 7.21 0.36 -0.54
C LEU A 52 6.21 -0.20 0.49
N ILE A 53 5.72 -1.41 0.24
CA ILE A 53 4.92 -2.22 1.17
C ILE A 53 5.48 -3.64 1.21
N MET A 54 5.32 -4.31 2.34
CA MET A 54 5.75 -5.70 2.54
C MET A 54 4.76 -6.46 3.42
N PRO A 55 4.79 -7.81 3.42
CA PRO A 55 3.96 -8.59 4.35
C PRO A 55 4.37 -8.29 5.79
N ASP A 56 3.39 -8.22 6.69
CA ASP A 56 3.61 -8.12 8.14
C ASP A 56 3.64 -9.52 8.80
N HIS A 57 3.62 -10.59 7.99
CA HIS A 57 3.62 -12.01 8.41
C HIS A 57 2.45 -12.43 9.33
N ARG A 58 1.46 -11.55 9.51
CA ARG A 58 0.20 -11.89 10.19
C ARG A 58 -0.82 -12.30 9.14
N VAL A 59 -1.38 -13.50 9.33
CA VAL A 59 -2.44 -14.04 8.48
C VAL A 59 -3.74 -13.99 9.26
N VAL A 60 -4.76 -13.35 8.70
CA VAL A 60 -6.12 -13.32 9.26
C VAL A 60 -7.07 -13.87 8.21
N ASN A 61 -7.82 -14.93 8.55
CA ASN A 61 -8.77 -15.57 7.64
C ASN A 61 -8.17 -15.95 6.28
N GLY A 62 -6.91 -16.41 6.27
CA GLY A 62 -6.20 -16.79 5.05
C GLY A 62 -5.69 -15.63 4.18
N MET A 63 -5.72 -14.39 4.70
CA MET A 63 -5.18 -13.21 4.05
C MET A 63 -3.98 -12.67 4.83
N ASP A 64 -2.88 -12.37 4.14
CA ASP A 64 -1.74 -11.68 4.71
C ASP A 64 -2.05 -10.20 4.93
N THR A 65 -1.70 -9.67 6.09
CA THR A 65 -1.68 -8.21 6.30
C THR A 65 -0.38 -7.63 5.74
N MET A 66 -0.47 -6.44 5.17
CA MET A 66 0.66 -5.69 4.65
C MET A 66 0.99 -4.52 5.57
N ARG A 67 2.28 -4.16 5.61
CA ARG A 67 2.79 -2.97 6.29
C ARG A 67 3.55 -2.07 5.32
N ILE A 68 3.58 -0.77 5.63
CA ILE A 68 4.41 0.21 4.91
C ILE A 68 5.87 0.01 5.32
N THR A 69 6.80 -0.01 4.36
CA THR A 69 8.25 -0.03 4.66
C THR A 69 8.75 1.37 5.02
N PRO A 70 9.91 1.52 5.68
CA PRO A 70 10.52 2.84 5.89
C PRO A 70 10.68 3.63 4.58
N THR A 71 11.06 2.95 3.49
CA THR A 71 11.13 3.55 2.15
C THR A 71 9.76 4.03 1.66
N GLY A 72 8.70 3.24 1.87
CA GLY A 72 7.33 3.64 1.55
C GLY A 72 6.86 4.89 2.30
N GLN A 73 7.25 5.03 3.57
CA GLN A 73 6.95 6.22 4.36
C GLN A 73 7.67 7.46 3.82
N ASN A 74 8.95 7.33 3.46
CA ASN A 74 9.73 8.42 2.85
C ASN A 74 9.11 8.88 1.53
N GLU A 75 8.78 7.94 0.64
CA GLU A 75 8.13 8.22 -0.65
C GLU A 75 6.78 8.92 -0.47
N MET A 76 5.98 8.48 0.49
CA MET A 76 4.72 9.16 0.82
C MET A 76 4.98 10.61 1.30
N GLY A 77 6.02 10.82 2.11
CA GLY A 77 6.45 12.14 2.59
C GLY A 77 6.88 13.08 1.45
N TYR A 78 7.66 12.59 0.49
CA TYR A 78 8.04 13.36 -0.70
C TYR A 78 6.83 13.77 -1.54
N ASN A 79 5.77 12.96 -1.54
CA ASN A 79 4.53 13.20 -2.28
C ASN A 79 3.42 13.85 -1.42
N ARG A 80 3.74 14.40 -0.24
CA ARG A 80 2.75 14.98 0.69
C ARG A 80 1.91 16.11 0.09
N HIS A 81 2.47 16.85 -0.87
CA HIS A 81 1.82 18.01 -1.48
C HIS A 81 0.76 17.64 -2.54
N GLN A 82 0.69 16.36 -2.94
CA GLN A 82 -0.33 15.93 -3.90
C GLN A 82 -1.72 15.84 -3.27
N ILE A 83 -2.72 16.39 -3.95
CA ILE A 83 -4.14 16.26 -3.61
C ILE A 83 -4.66 14.97 -4.28
N LEU A 84 -5.25 14.06 -3.48
CA LEU A 84 -5.78 12.78 -3.97
C LEU A 84 -7.05 12.98 -4.80
#